data_AF-A0A1C5N2D6-F1
#
_entry.id   AF-A0A1C5N2D6-F1
#
_cell.length_a   1.000
_cell.length_b   1.000
_cell.length_c   1.000
_cell.angle_alpha   90.00
_cell.angle_beta   90.00
_cell.angle_gamma   90.00
#
_symmetry.space_group_name_H-M   'P 1'
#
loop_
_entity.id
_entity.type
_entity.pdbx_description
1 polymer ?
#
loop_
_entity_poly.entity_id
_entity_poly.type
_entity_poly.pdbx_seq_one_letter_code
_entity_poly.pdbx_strand_id
1 'polypeptide(L)'
;MDLMWIAIGVAALFLLNKLILAPFRKLVVNIAVGLLALYLINSYGYMIGLEAVPITIVTGIIIGILGLPGVVLVTLYYTMF
;
A
#
# COMPACT_ATOMS: atom_id res chain seq x y z
N MET A 1 15.79 21.02 32.28
CA MET A 1 16.18 19.82 31.51
C MET A 1 14.99 18.91 31.24
N ASP A 2 13.98 18.86 32.11
CA ASP A 2 12.82 17.96 31.95
C ASP A 2 11.86 18.32 30.81
N LEU A 3 11.64 19.62 30.55
CA LEU A 3 10.72 20.08 29.51
C LEU A 3 11.19 19.72 28.09
N MET A 4 12.51 19.64 27.89
CA MET A 4 13.12 19.38 26.58
C MET A 4 12.93 17.91 26.17
N TRP A 5 13.07 16.99 27.11
CA TRP A 5 12.83 15.56 26.88
C TRP A 5 11.35 15.26 26.64
N ILE A 6 10.45 15.97 27.34
CA ILE A 6 9.00 15.89 27.09
C ILE A 6 8.68 16.38 25.67
N ALA A 7 9.26 17.51 25.24
CA ALA A 7 9.06 18.04 23.90
C ALA A 7 9.54 17.06 22.79
N ILE A 8 10.69 16.42 22.99
CA ILE A 8 11.21 15.40 22.08
C ILE A 8 10.27 14.17 22.04
N GLY A 9 9.78 13.71 23.19
CA GLY A 9 8.83 12.60 23.27
C GLY A 9 7.52 12.89 22.54
N VAL A 10 6.98 14.11 22.69
CA VAL A 10 5.78 14.56 21.99
C VAL A 10 6.01 14.66 20.48
N ALA A 11 7.17 15.18 20.05
CA ALA A 11 7.53 15.24 18.64
C ALA A 11 7.68 13.85 18.00
N ALA A 12 8.28 12.89 18.71
CA ALA A 12 8.40 11.50 18.27
C ALA A 12 7.03 10.83 18.15
N LEU A 13 6.15 11.00 19.15
CA LEU A 13 4.77 10.50 19.10
C LEU A 13 3.99 11.12 17.93
N PHE A 14 4.16 12.43 17.69
CA PHE A 14 3.52 13.11 16.57
C PHE A 14 3.99 12.57 15.22
N LEU A 15 5.29 12.31 15.06
CA LEU A 15 5.85 11.70 13.86
C LEU A 15 5.34 10.28 13.65
N LEU A 16 5.31 9.47 14.71
CA LEU A 16 4.83 8.08 14.66
C LEU A 16 3.34 8.02 14.31
N ASN A 17 2.55 8.89 14.93
CA ASN A 17 1.14 9.08 14.64
C ASN A 17 0.93 9.50 13.19
N LYS A 18 1.73 10.45 12.68
CA LYS A 18 1.64 10.88 11.29
C LYS A 18 2.06 9.78 10.32
N LEU A 19 3.11 9.02 10.61
CA LEU A 19 3.61 7.95 9.76
C LEU A 19 2.65 6.76 9.70
N ILE A 20 2.02 6.41 10.82
CA ILE A 20 1.06 5.29 10.88
C ILE A 20 -0.33 5.75 10.41
N LEU A 21 -0.86 6.89 10.85
CA LEU A 21 -2.21 7.28 10.44
C LEU A 21 -2.31 7.85 9.03
N ALA A 22 -1.23 8.38 8.44
CA ALA A 22 -1.27 8.84 7.05
C ALA A 22 -1.65 7.75 6.04
N PRO A 23 -1.04 6.54 6.05
CA PRO A 23 -1.47 5.44 5.19
C PRO A 23 -2.87 4.93 5.58
N PHE A 24 -3.20 4.87 6.88
CA PHE A 24 -4.53 4.41 7.32
C PHE A 24 -5.69 5.31 6.88
N ARG A 25 -5.49 6.63 6.82
CA ARG A 25 -6.52 7.58 6.33
C ARG A 25 -6.85 7.40 4.85
N LYS A 26 -5.89 6.92 4.05
CA LYS A 26 -6.08 6.68 2.61
C LYS A 26 -6.24 5.21 2.29
N LEU A 27 -6.25 4.33 3.28
CA LEU A 27 -6.19 2.88 3.10
C LEU A 27 -7.36 2.37 2.25
N VAL A 28 -8.58 2.84 2.51
CA VAL A 28 -9.76 2.49 1.70
C VAL A 28 -9.62 2.96 0.24
N VAL A 29 -9.13 4.18 0.04
CA VAL A 29 -8.91 4.75 -1.32
C VAL A 29 -7.79 3.98 -2.04
N ASN A 30 -6.71 3.67 -1.34
CA ASN A 30 -5.59 2.88 -1.85
C ASN A 30 -6.03 1.48 -2.23
N ILE A 31 -6.83 0.81 -1.39
CA ILE A 31 -7.45 -0.48 -1.70
C ILE A 31 -8.34 -0.35 -2.94
N ALA A 32 -9.26 0.60 -2.97
CA ALA A 32 -10.21 0.74 -4.08
C ALA A 32 -9.50 1.03 -5.41
N VAL A 33 -8.59 2.00 -5.44
CA VAL A 33 -7.80 2.37 -6.62
C VAL A 33 -6.89 1.23 -7.04
N GLY A 34 -6.25 0.56 -6.08
CA GLY A 34 -5.32 -0.51 -6.39
C GLY A 34 -6.02 -1.79 -6.85
N LEU A 35 -7.19 -2.14 -6.31
CA LEU A 35 -8.02 -3.22 -6.82
C LEU A 35 -8.53 -2.91 -8.23
N LEU A 36 -8.91 -1.66 -8.52
CA LEU A 36 -9.27 -1.22 -9.86
C LEU A 36 -8.11 -1.40 -10.85
N ALA A 37 -6.92 -0.96 -10.47
CA ALA A 37 -5.71 -1.13 -11.29
C ALA A 37 -5.39 -2.61 -11.51
N LEU A 38 -5.50 -3.43 -10.46
CA LEU A 38 -5.23 -4.86 -10.53
C LEU A 38 -6.28 -5.60 -11.38
N TYR A 39 -7.54 -5.16 -11.36
CA TYR A 39 -8.58 -5.64 -12.27
C TYR A 39 -8.26 -5.32 -13.73
N LEU A 40 -7.77 -4.10 -14.02
CA LEU A 40 -7.33 -3.73 -15.37
C LEU A 40 -6.12 -4.56 -15.83
N ILE A 41 -5.14 -4.78 -14.95
CA ILE A 41 -3.97 -5.62 -15.23
C ILE A 41 -4.41 -7.06 -15.49
N ASN A 42 -5.32 -7.62 -14.69
CA ASN A 42 -5.80 -8.98 -14.93
C ASN A 42 -6.64 -9.10 -16.22
N SER A 43 -7.29 -8.03 -16.65
CA SER A 43 -8.12 -8.02 -17.87
C SER A 43 -7.30 -7.83 -19.14
N TYR A 44 -6.29 -6.94 -19.10
CA TYR A 44 -5.55 -6.49 -20.29
C TYR A 44 -4.06 -6.82 -20.25
N GLY A 45 -3.51 -7.14 -19.07
CA GLY A 45 -2.09 -7.41 -18.84
C GLY A 45 -1.56 -8.61 -19.62
N TYR A 46 -2.41 -9.58 -19.94
CA TYR A 46 -2.08 -10.67 -20.87
C TYR A 46 -1.51 -10.15 -22.21
N MET A 47 -2.00 -9.02 -22.74
CA MET A 47 -1.53 -8.46 -24.02
C MET A 47 -0.09 -7.94 -23.96
N ILE A 48 0.43 -7.68 -22.76
CA ILE A 48 1.79 -7.19 -22.52
C ILE A 48 2.65 -8.20 -21.73
N GLY A 49 2.18 -9.46 -21.60
CA GLY A 49 2.91 -10.54 -20.94
C GLY A 49 2.88 -10.50 -19.41
N LEU A 50 1.92 -9.79 -18.80
CA LEU A 50 1.72 -9.81 -17.34
C LEU A 50 0.83 -10.98 -16.95
N GLU A 51 1.20 -11.68 -15.88
CA GLU A 51 0.39 -12.75 -15.31
C GLU A 51 -0.78 -12.21 -14.47
N ALA A 52 -1.82 -13.03 -14.38
CA ALA A 52 -3.00 -12.71 -13.59
C ALA A 52 -2.68 -12.83 -12.09
N VAL A 53 -2.89 -11.75 -11.36
CA VAL A 53 -2.71 -11.71 -9.91
C VAL A 53 -4.00 -12.15 -9.21
N PRO A 54 -3.96 -13.16 -8.33
CA PRO A 54 -5.15 -13.58 -7.59
C PRO A 54 -5.59 -12.51 -6.59
N ILE A 55 -6.86 -12.09 -6.67
CA ILE A 55 -7.45 -11.12 -5.76
C ILE A 55 -7.81 -11.82 -4.44
N THR A 56 -6.89 -11.75 -3.48
CA THR A 56 -7.04 -12.32 -2.13
C THR A 56 -6.95 -11.23 -1.06
N ILE A 57 -7.33 -11.57 0.17
CA ILE A 57 -7.18 -10.70 1.34
C ILE A 57 -5.73 -10.22 1.48
N VAL A 58 -4.75 -11.10 1.26
CA VAL A 58 -3.32 -10.77 1.36
C VAL A 58 -2.93 -9.71 0.33
N THR A 59 -3.29 -9.90 -0.94
CA THR A 59 -3.02 -8.90 -1.99
C THR A 59 -3.73 -7.58 -1.72
N GLY A 60 -4.96 -7.61 -1.20
CA GLY A 60 -5.70 -6.41 -0.83
C GLY A 60 -5.05 -5.63 0.31
N ILE A 61 -4.47 -6.31 1.30
CA ILE A 61 -3.73 -5.67 2.41
C ILE A 61 -2.45 -5.01 1.89
N ILE A 62 -1.67 -5.72 1.05
CA ILE A 62 -0.44 -5.18 0.47
C ILE A 62 -0.74 -3.90 -0.32
N ILE A 63 -1.79 -3.95 -1.15
CA ILE A 63 -2.24 -2.81 -1.95
C ILE A 63 -2.83 -1.70 -1.08
N GLY A 64 -3.53 -2.01 0.01
CA GLY A 64 -4.07 -1.00 0.91
C GLY A 64 -2.98 -0.20 1.62
N ILE A 65 -1.94 -0.90 2.07
CA ILE A 65 -0.80 -0.30 2.77
C ILE A 65 0.07 0.50 1.79
N LEU A 66 0.40 -0.09 0.63
CA LEU A 66 1.36 0.49 -0.31
C LEU A 66 0.72 1.35 -1.42
N GLY A 67 -0.58 1.21 -1.66
CA GLY A 67 -1.29 1.84 -2.76
C GLY A 67 -0.94 1.24 -4.13
N LEU A 68 -0.88 2.10 -5.15
CA LEU A 68 -0.48 1.75 -6.51
C LEU A 68 0.91 1.07 -6.59
N PRO A 69 1.94 1.50 -5.84
CA PRO A 69 3.21 0.77 -5.75
C PRO A 69 3.04 -0.70 -5.35
N GLY A 70 2.09 -1.00 -4.46
CA GLY A 70 1.77 -2.37 -4.05
C GLY A 70 1.24 -3.21 -5.22
N VAL A 71 0.39 -2.62 -6.08
CA VAL A 71 -0.14 -3.29 -7.27
C VAL A 71 1.00 -3.69 -8.21
N VAL A 72 1.95 -2.79 -8.47
CA VAL A 72 3.09 -3.06 -9.34
C VAL A 72 3.95 -4.18 -8.78
N LEU A 73 4.27 -4.13 -7.48
CA LEU A 73 5.09 -5.15 -6.82
C LEU A 73 4.44 -6.53 -6.88
N VAL A 74 3.16 -6.63 -6.58
CA VAL A 74 2.45 -7.92 -6.62
C VAL A 74 2.34 -8.43 -8.05
N THR A 75 2.07 -7.56 -9.02
CA THR A 75 2.02 -7.95 -10.44
C THR A 75 3.37 -8.47 -10.94
N LEU A 76 4.46 -7.76 -10.63
CA LEU A 76 5.80 -8.20 -10.98
C LEU A 76 6.17 -9.52 -10.31
N TYR A 77 5.79 -9.70 -9.05
CA TYR A 77 6.04 -10.94 -8.31
C TYR A 77 5.41 -12.14 -9.02
N TYR A 78 4.12 -12.07 -9.34
CA TYR A 78 3.40 -13.16 -10.04
C TYR A 78 3.84 -13.34 -11.50
N THR A 79 4.40 -12.30 -12.13
CA THR A 79 4.88 -12.41 -13.51
C THR A 79 6.28 -13.03 -13.59
N MET A 80 7.10 -12.86 -12.55
CA MET A 80 8.52 -13.26 -12.54
C MET A 80 8.79 -14.59 -11.82
N PHE A 81 7.88 -15.04 -10.96
CA PHE A 81 8.01 -16.24 -10.12
C PHE A 81 6.75 -17.10 -10.20
#